data_AF-A0A259P297-F1
#
_entry.id   AF-A0A259P297-F1
#
_cell.length_a   1.000
_cell.length_b   1.000
_cell.length_c   1.000
_cell.angle_alpha   90.00
_cell.angle_beta   90.00
_cell.angle_gamma   90.00
#
_symmetry.space_group_name_H-M   'P 1'
#
loop_
_entity.id
_entity.type
_entity.pdbx_description
1 polymer ?
#
loop_
_entity_poly.entity_id
_entity_poly.type
_entity_poly.pdbx_seq_one_letter_code
_entity_poly.pdbx_strand_id
1 'polypeptide(L)'
;MLQMILSKVENTRHSQRAIPRELLPLLTALLLTLFYNQPLLKSLNQLHRPALLFAVLALLFCLNWLITQLFGTGSAVGQYFMLQYGILLDKGMLLNALETDPAEIGGLLSWKMLPYLLGYAVLPSLLIAYLPLKSSKHFKSWQSLLPVFSALLFLTVLVSSQFQTYAGVFREHRYLKHQALPLSALTASAGLVKLNNAQAITFTPFAADAKQQLTRGAKPRLIIMVLGETVRADHLGINGYSRNTTPKLAQREPHRNWPSASY
;
A
#
# COMPACT_ATOMS: atom_id res chain seq x y z
N MET A 1 38.85 -26.66 26.82
CA MET A 1 37.50 -27.10 26.41
C MET A 1 36.69 -25.97 25.75
N LEU A 2 36.57 -24.78 26.35
CA LEU A 2 35.85 -23.64 25.77
C LEU A 2 36.41 -23.14 24.43
N GLN A 3 37.74 -23.07 24.28
CA GLN A 3 38.37 -22.71 23.00
C GLN A 3 38.21 -23.77 21.89
N MET A 4 38.04 -25.03 22.26
CA MET A 4 37.79 -26.12 21.31
C MET A 4 36.35 -26.11 20.82
N ILE A 5 35.40 -25.65 21.65
CA ILE A 5 34.01 -25.41 21.25
C ILE A 5 33.92 -24.15 20.37
N LEU A 6 34.63 -23.07 20.72
CA LEU A 6 34.68 -21.85 19.92
C LEU A 6 35.34 -22.08 18.55
N SER A 7 36.46 -22.83 18.48
CA SER A 7 37.09 -23.14 17.19
C SER A 7 36.25 -24.09 16.35
N LYS A 8 35.47 -25.00 16.97
CA LYS A 8 34.55 -25.88 16.23
C LYS A 8 33.32 -25.13 15.72
N VAL A 9 32.85 -24.10 16.45
CA VAL A 9 31.80 -23.17 16.00
C VAL A 9 32.30 -22.27 14.86
N GLU A 10 33.53 -21.75 14.94
CA GLU A 10 34.18 -21.02 13.84
C GLU A 10 34.41 -21.89 12.60
N ASN A 11 34.86 -23.12 12.78
CA ASN A 11 35.12 -24.05 11.67
C ASN A 11 33.81 -24.55 11.01
N THR A 12 32.69 -24.61 11.75
CA THR A 12 31.37 -24.85 11.15
C THR A 12 30.80 -23.68 10.36
N ARG A 13 31.24 -22.43 10.59
CA ARG A 13 30.87 -21.29 9.72
C ARG A 13 31.56 -21.35 8.35
N HIS A 14 32.74 -21.96 8.27
CA HIS A 14 33.46 -22.14 7.01
C HIS A 14 32.95 -23.30 6.15
N SER A 15 32.13 -24.20 6.71
CA SER A 15 31.51 -25.33 6.00
C SER A 15 30.04 -25.10 5.61
N GLN A 16 29.57 -23.86 5.58
CA GLN A 16 28.30 -23.53 4.91
C GLN A 16 28.63 -23.08 3.49
N ARG A 17 28.05 -23.73 2.47
CA ARG A 17 28.17 -23.34 1.06
C ARG A 17 27.71 -21.88 0.92
N ALA A 18 28.66 -20.95 0.92
CA ALA A 18 28.36 -19.53 0.83
C ALA A 18 27.64 -19.21 -0.48
N ILE A 19 26.48 -18.56 -0.37
CA ILE A 19 25.58 -18.29 -1.48
C ILE A 19 26.15 -17.10 -2.29
N PRO A 20 26.16 -17.17 -3.63
CA PRO A 20 26.58 -16.04 -4.46
C PRO A 20 25.68 -14.84 -4.22
N ARG A 21 26.26 -13.63 -4.12
CA ARG A 21 25.51 -12.38 -3.88
C ARG A 21 24.42 -12.11 -4.92
N GLU A 22 24.56 -12.64 -6.14
CA GLU A 22 23.58 -12.50 -7.22
C GLU A 22 22.24 -13.23 -6.93
N LEU A 23 22.24 -14.23 -6.05
CA LEU A 23 21.01 -14.91 -5.63
C LEU A 23 20.24 -14.13 -4.57
N LEU A 24 20.87 -13.15 -3.91
CA LEU A 24 20.20 -12.38 -2.86
C LEU A 24 18.99 -11.59 -3.41
N PRO A 25 19.11 -10.81 -4.51
CA PRO A 25 17.96 -10.13 -5.11
C PRO A 25 16.82 -11.08 -5.54
N LEU A 26 17.17 -12.26 -6.08
CA LEU A 26 16.19 -13.27 -6.47
C LEU A 26 15.43 -13.83 -5.27
N LEU A 27 16.14 -14.16 -4.18
CA LEU A 27 15.52 -14.63 -2.95
C LEU A 27 14.66 -13.53 -2.31
N THR A 28 15.12 -12.27 -2.31
CA THR A 28 14.32 -11.15 -1.83
C THR A 28 13.08 -10.92 -2.68
N ALA A 29 13.19 -11.03 -4.01
CA ALA A 29 12.05 -10.89 -4.91
C ALA A 29 11.02 -12.00 -4.69
N LEU A 30 11.46 -13.24 -4.48
CA LEU A 30 10.60 -14.36 -4.16
C LEU A 30 9.86 -14.13 -2.84
N LEU A 31 10.59 -13.66 -1.83
CA LEU A 31 10.04 -13.34 -0.52
C LEU A 31 9.03 -12.18 -0.62
N LEU A 32 9.33 -11.12 -1.37
CA LEU A 32 8.38 -10.04 -1.62
C LEU A 32 7.11 -10.55 -2.32
N THR A 33 7.26 -11.35 -3.37
CA THR A 33 6.14 -11.88 -4.16
C THR A 33 5.25 -12.81 -3.35
N LEU A 34 5.82 -13.73 -2.58
CA LEU A 34 5.03 -14.73 -1.87
C LEU A 34 4.59 -14.25 -0.48
N PHE A 35 5.46 -13.55 0.24
CA PHE A 35 5.22 -13.20 1.64
C PHE A 35 4.62 -11.80 1.80
N TYR A 36 5.07 -10.81 1.01
CA TYR A 36 4.60 -9.43 1.16
C TYR A 36 3.34 -9.07 0.36
N ASN A 37 3.04 -9.83 -0.69
CA ASN A 37 1.90 -9.56 -1.58
C ASN A 37 0.64 -10.37 -1.22
N GLN A 38 0.48 -10.81 0.03
CA GLN A 38 -0.66 -11.60 0.49
C GLN A 38 -2.04 -11.01 0.15
N PRO A 39 -2.30 -9.68 0.26
CA PRO A 39 -3.57 -9.09 -0.18
C PRO A 39 -3.87 -9.37 -1.66
N LEU A 40 -2.88 -9.15 -2.52
CA LEU A 40 -2.99 -9.40 -3.96
C LEU A 40 -3.22 -10.87 -4.26
N LEU A 41 -2.51 -11.79 -3.58
CA LEU A 41 -2.69 -13.23 -3.76
C LEU A 41 -4.11 -13.68 -3.39
N LYS A 42 -4.66 -13.14 -2.30
CA LYS A 42 -6.04 -13.42 -1.89
C LYS A 42 -7.04 -12.91 -2.94
N SER A 43 -6.90 -11.67 -3.41
CA SER A 43 -7.77 -11.11 -4.44
C SER A 43 -7.68 -11.86 -5.77
N LEU A 44 -6.48 -12.29 -6.20
CA LEU A 44 -6.32 -13.11 -7.40
C LEU A 44 -6.93 -14.51 -7.25
N ASN A 45 -6.77 -15.14 -6.09
CA ASN A 45 -7.34 -16.47 -5.85
C ASN A 45 -8.88 -16.45 -5.85
N GLN A 46 -9.49 -15.35 -5.41
CA GLN A 46 -10.95 -15.14 -5.46
C GLN A 46 -11.49 -15.06 -6.90
N LEU A 47 -10.64 -14.82 -7.91
CA LEU A 47 -11.07 -14.81 -9.31
C LEU A 47 -11.25 -16.23 -9.87
N HIS A 48 -10.89 -17.29 -9.12
CA HIS A 48 -11.03 -18.70 -9.50
C HIS A 48 -10.40 -19.04 -10.86
N ARG A 49 -9.31 -18.34 -11.25
CA ARG A 49 -8.58 -18.56 -12.51
C ARG A 49 -7.10 -18.88 -12.22
N PRO A 50 -6.72 -20.17 -12.09
CA PRO A 50 -5.37 -20.55 -11.66
C PRO A 50 -4.29 -20.13 -12.67
N ALA A 51 -4.55 -20.25 -13.97
CA ALA A 51 -3.61 -19.80 -15.02
C ALA A 51 -3.29 -18.30 -14.90
N LEU A 52 -4.30 -17.48 -14.60
CA LEU A 52 -4.14 -16.05 -14.37
C LEU A 52 -3.32 -15.79 -13.11
N LEU A 53 -3.59 -16.52 -12.03
CA LEU A 53 -2.84 -16.40 -10.78
C LEU A 53 -1.34 -16.66 -11.01
N PHE A 54 -0.98 -17.73 -11.73
CA PHE A 54 0.41 -18.01 -12.06
C PHE A 54 1.03 -16.96 -12.99
N ALA A 55 0.28 -16.49 -13.99
CA ALA A 55 0.76 -15.45 -14.91
C ALA A 55 1.04 -14.13 -14.17
N VAL A 56 0.12 -13.67 -13.32
CA VAL A 56 0.30 -12.44 -12.52
C VAL A 56 1.39 -12.62 -11.46
N LEU A 57 1.52 -13.81 -10.86
CA LEU A 57 2.62 -14.13 -9.95
C LEU A 57 3.99 -14.07 -10.61
N ALA A 58 4.12 -14.64 -11.82
CA ALA A 58 5.36 -14.58 -12.59
C ALA A 58 5.71 -13.14 -12.96
N LEU A 59 4.71 -12.37 -13.41
CA LEU A 59 4.86 -10.95 -13.70
C LEU A 59 5.32 -10.16 -12.46
N LEU A 60 4.67 -10.39 -11.31
CA LEU A 60 5.00 -9.76 -10.04
C LEU A 60 6.39 -10.14 -9.54
N PHE A 61 6.80 -11.39 -9.71
CA PHE A 61 8.14 -11.85 -9.39
C PHE A 61 9.20 -11.14 -10.24
N CYS A 62 9.04 -11.08 -11.56
CA CYS A 62 9.97 -10.35 -12.42
C CYS A 62 10.03 -8.86 -12.07
N LEU A 63 8.89 -8.26 -11.72
CA LEU A 63 8.83 -6.88 -11.30
C LEU A 63 9.53 -6.65 -9.96
N ASN A 64 9.28 -7.48 -8.95
CA ASN A 64 9.94 -7.41 -7.65
C ASN A 64 11.44 -7.68 -7.77
N TRP A 65 11.84 -8.55 -8.69
CA TRP A 65 13.24 -8.79 -9.02
C TRP A 65 13.88 -7.53 -9.63
N LEU A 66 13.22 -6.84 -10.55
CA LEU A 66 13.70 -5.57 -11.06
C LEU A 66 13.79 -4.49 -9.96
N ILE A 67 12.74 -4.34 -9.14
CA ILE A 67 12.67 -3.31 -8.09
C ILE A 67 13.73 -3.54 -7.01
N THR A 68 13.97 -4.78 -6.59
CA THR A 68 15.00 -5.09 -5.57
C THR A 68 16.40 -4.73 -6.04
N GLN A 69 16.71 -4.88 -7.33
CA GLN A 69 17.99 -4.48 -7.91
C GLN A 69 18.18 -2.95 -7.95
N LEU A 70 17.08 -2.20 -8.09
CA LEU A 70 17.12 -0.74 -8.22
C LEU A 70 17.00 0.00 -6.88
N PHE A 71 16.18 -0.51 -5.96
CA PHE A 71 15.73 0.22 -4.76
C PHE A 71 15.81 -0.57 -3.45
N GLY A 72 16.10 -1.88 -3.49
CA GLY A 72 16.45 -2.68 -2.30
C GLY A 72 15.41 -2.79 -1.17
N THR A 73 14.12 -2.53 -1.39
CA THR A 73 13.13 -2.36 -0.31
C THR A 73 11.87 -3.22 -0.42
N GLY A 74 11.32 -3.58 0.75
CA GLY A 74 9.97 -4.12 0.96
C GLY A 74 9.17 -3.24 1.92
N SER A 75 7.84 -3.41 2.01
CA SER A 75 6.96 -2.60 2.87
C SER A 75 6.07 -3.47 3.77
N ALA A 76 6.53 -3.74 4.99
CA ALA A 76 5.77 -4.50 6.01
C ALA A 76 4.56 -3.72 6.55
N VAL A 77 4.73 -2.40 6.72
CA VAL A 77 3.68 -1.50 7.23
C VAL A 77 2.51 -1.45 6.26
N GLY A 78 2.79 -1.23 4.97
CA GLY A 78 1.76 -1.21 3.93
C GLY A 78 0.93 -2.50 3.96
N GLN A 79 1.59 -3.66 3.94
CA GLN A 79 0.91 -4.96 3.96
C GLN A 79 -0.02 -5.14 5.15
N TYR A 80 0.38 -4.75 6.36
CA TYR A 80 -0.48 -4.87 7.55
C TYR A 80 -1.78 -4.09 7.39
N PHE A 81 -1.72 -2.84 6.94
CA PHE A 81 -2.92 -2.02 6.76
C PHE A 81 -3.83 -2.56 5.66
N MET A 82 -3.26 -3.14 4.59
CA MET A 82 -4.05 -3.79 3.55
C MET A 82 -4.77 -5.05 4.06
N LEU A 83 -4.11 -5.86 4.88
CA LEU A 83 -4.70 -7.09 5.43
C LEU A 83 -5.73 -6.84 6.52
N GLN A 84 -5.47 -5.87 7.40
CA GLN A 84 -6.29 -5.61 8.59
C GLN A 84 -7.45 -4.65 8.32
N TYR A 85 -7.24 -3.64 7.47
CA TYR A 85 -8.20 -2.57 7.23
C TYR A 85 -8.70 -2.51 5.77
N GLY A 86 -8.20 -3.37 4.88
CA GLY A 86 -8.61 -3.39 3.47
C GLY A 86 -8.19 -2.14 2.68
N ILE A 87 -7.28 -1.34 3.24
CA ILE A 87 -6.79 -0.10 2.64
C ILE A 87 -5.98 -0.42 1.39
N LEU A 88 -6.10 0.41 0.35
CA LEU A 88 -5.23 0.37 -0.82
C LEU A 88 -4.13 1.42 -0.69
N LEU A 89 -2.90 1.06 -1.03
CA LEU A 89 -1.77 1.99 -0.98
C LEU A 89 -1.74 2.77 -2.30
N ASP A 90 -2.36 3.94 -2.29
CA ASP A 90 -2.34 4.89 -3.39
C ASP A 90 -1.80 6.26 -2.95
N LYS A 91 -1.72 7.19 -3.90
CA LYS A 91 -1.26 8.55 -3.64
C LYS A 91 -2.14 9.27 -2.59
N GLY A 92 -3.46 9.07 -2.62
CA GLY A 92 -4.38 9.72 -1.69
C GLY A 92 -4.17 9.23 -0.27
N MET A 93 -4.02 7.92 -0.08
CA MET A 93 -3.71 7.32 1.22
C MET A 93 -2.35 7.78 1.74
N LEU A 94 -1.35 7.91 0.88
CA LEU A 94 -0.04 8.44 1.28
C LEU A 94 -0.13 9.93 1.69
N LEU A 95 -0.91 10.74 0.95
CA LEU A 95 -1.17 12.13 1.31
C LEU A 95 -1.91 12.23 2.66
N ASN A 96 -2.98 11.46 2.83
CA ASN A 96 -3.73 11.39 4.07
C ASN A 96 -2.81 11.03 5.23
N ALA A 97 -1.99 9.99 5.09
CA ALA A 97 -1.05 9.57 6.13
C ALA A 97 0.01 10.63 6.49
N LEU A 98 0.38 11.51 5.55
CA LEU A 98 1.30 12.63 5.80
C LEU A 98 0.60 13.83 6.45
N GLU A 99 -0.68 14.03 6.16
CA GLU A 99 -1.51 15.12 6.72
C GLU A 99 -2.19 14.74 8.04
N THR A 100 -2.16 13.45 8.43
CA THR A 100 -2.84 12.91 9.62
C THR A 100 -2.27 13.49 10.92
N ASP A 101 -3.15 13.84 11.87
CA ASP A 101 -2.78 14.31 13.20
C ASP A 101 -2.28 13.15 14.11
N PRO A 102 -1.28 13.38 14.99
CA PRO A 102 -0.81 12.36 15.94
C PRO A 102 -1.91 11.73 16.82
N ALA A 103 -2.98 12.46 17.14
CA ALA A 103 -4.12 11.94 17.90
C ALA A 103 -4.92 10.89 17.10
N GLU A 104 -5.07 11.07 15.79
CA GLU A 104 -5.73 10.11 14.90
C GLU A 104 -4.87 8.86 14.69
N ILE A 105 -3.55 9.03 14.57
CA ILE A 105 -2.59 7.91 14.47
C ILE A 105 -2.69 7.00 15.69
N GLY A 106 -2.81 7.58 16.89
CA GLY A 106 -2.95 6.82 18.15
C GLY A 106 -4.12 5.82 18.14
N GLY A 107 -5.23 6.18 17.49
CA GLY A 107 -6.40 5.28 17.35
C GLY A 107 -6.18 4.14 16.36
N LEU A 108 -5.27 4.27 15.40
CA LEU A 108 -4.93 3.25 14.40
C LEU A 108 -3.88 2.26 14.89
N LEU A 109 -3.03 2.68 15.84
CA LEU A 109 -2.02 1.83 16.45
C LEU A 109 -2.67 0.80 17.38
N SER A 110 -2.41 -0.46 17.09
CA SER A 110 -2.88 -1.58 17.92
C SER A 110 -1.70 -2.43 18.37
N TRP A 111 -1.73 -2.92 19.60
CA TRP A 111 -0.78 -3.94 20.08
C TRP A 111 -0.75 -5.19 19.19
N LYS A 112 -1.86 -5.49 18.50
CA LYS A 112 -1.95 -6.57 17.52
C LYS A 112 -1.07 -6.34 16.30
N MET A 113 -0.68 -5.10 16.00
CA MET A 113 0.20 -4.77 14.89
C MET A 113 1.65 -5.20 15.16
N LEU A 114 2.08 -5.23 16.42
CA LEU A 114 3.46 -5.50 16.80
C LEU A 114 3.96 -6.89 16.35
N PRO A 115 3.26 -8.01 16.62
CA PRO A 115 3.71 -9.33 16.12
C PRO A 115 3.69 -9.41 14.60
N TYR A 116 2.81 -8.68 13.91
CA TYR A 116 2.82 -8.61 12.45
C TYR A 116 4.03 -7.83 11.95
N LEU A 117 4.29 -6.64 12.46
CA LEU A 117 5.47 -5.86 12.07
C LEU A 117 6.76 -6.61 12.39
N LEU A 118 6.85 -7.23 13.56
CA LEU A 118 8.01 -8.05 13.91
C LEU A 118 8.11 -9.27 13.00
N GLY A 119 7.03 -10.01 12.77
CA GLY A 119 7.04 -11.17 11.88
C GLY A 119 7.41 -10.80 10.44
N TYR A 120 6.84 -9.73 9.89
CA TYR A 120 7.08 -9.30 8.51
C TYR A 120 8.31 -8.43 8.34
N ALA A 121 8.89 -7.82 9.38
CA ALA A 121 10.14 -7.07 9.28
C ALA A 121 11.34 -7.90 9.76
N VAL A 122 11.24 -8.52 10.95
CA VAL A 122 12.36 -9.23 11.59
C VAL A 122 12.63 -10.56 10.91
N LEU A 123 11.61 -11.37 10.59
CA LEU A 123 11.84 -12.70 10.00
C LEU A 123 12.57 -12.61 8.64
N PRO A 124 12.17 -11.75 7.69
CA PRO A 124 12.91 -11.59 6.43
C PRO A 124 14.31 -11.01 6.63
N SER A 125 14.47 -10.02 7.52
CA SER A 125 15.77 -9.43 7.83
C SER A 125 16.73 -10.43 8.47
N LEU A 126 16.25 -11.30 9.36
CA LEU A 126 17.04 -12.37 9.97
C LEU A 126 17.42 -13.42 8.92
N LEU A 127 16.47 -13.85 8.07
CA LEU A 127 16.78 -14.78 6.98
C LEU A 127 17.92 -14.26 6.11
N ILE A 128 17.87 -12.98 5.73
CA ILE A 128 18.92 -12.30 4.95
C ILE A 128 20.22 -12.16 5.75
N ALA A 129 20.16 -11.81 7.04
CA ALA A 129 21.35 -11.61 7.87
C ALA A 129 22.10 -12.92 8.16
N TYR A 130 21.39 -14.05 8.23
CA TYR A 130 22.00 -15.37 8.44
C TYR A 130 22.51 -16.02 7.16
N LEU A 131 22.28 -15.43 5.98
CA LEU A 131 22.82 -15.93 4.71
C LEU A 131 24.34 -15.70 4.65
N PRO A 132 25.17 -16.75 4.52
CA PRO A 132 26.62 -16.59 4.34
C PRO A 132 26.90 -16.03 2.94
N LEU A 133 27.00 -14.70 2.83
CA LEU A 133 27.25 -14.00 1.57
C LEU A 133 28.75 -13.98 1.26
N LYS A 134 29.13 -14.48 0.08
CA LYS A 134 30.52 -14.29 -0.41
C LYS A 134 30.79 -12.81 -0.65
N SER A 135 31.90 -12.28 -0.15
CA SER A 135 32.32 -10.92 -0.48
C SER A 135 32.70 -10.83 -1.96
N SER A 136 31.94 -10.07 -2.74
CA SER A 136 32.26 -9.80 -4.14
C SER A 136 33.00 -8.47 -4.24
N LYS A 137 34.18 -8.48 -4.87
CA LYS A 137 34.98 -7.28 -5.17
C LYS A 137 34.48 -6.53 -6.42
N HIS A 138 33.39 -6.95 -7.04
CA HIS A 138 32.89 -6.39 -8.29
C HIS A 138 31.93 -5.22 -8.05
N PHE A 139 32.47 -4.08 -7.62
CA PHE A 139 31.70 -2.83 -7.48
C PHE A 139 31.85 -1.89 -8.69
N LYS A 140 32.53 -2.30 -9.76
CA LYS A 140 32.90 -1.42 -10.89
C LYS A 140 32.84 -2.05 -12.29
N SER A 141 31.85 -2.89 -12.60
CA SER A 141 31.79 -3.55 -13.92
C SER A 141 30.38 -3.52 -14.50
N TRP A 142 30.28 -3.29 -15.82
CA TRP A 142 29.07 -3.43 -16.65
C TRP A 142 28.28 -4.74 -16.37
N GLN A 143 28.97 -5.76 -15.85
CA GLN A 143 28.39 -7.01 -15.36
C GLN A 143 27.33 -6.83 -14.26
N SER A 144 27.34 -5.72 -13.49
CA SER A 144 26.29 -5.42 -12.51
C SER A 144 24.96 -5.01 -13.14
N LEU A 145 24.94 -4.67 -14.44
CA LEU A 145 23.72 -4.35 -15.18
C LEU A 145 23.06 -5.60 -15.79
N LEU A 146 23.81 -6.70 -15.93
CA LEU A 146 23.30 -7.93 -16.54
C LEU A 146 22.05 -8.49 -15.84
N PRO A 147 21.97 -8.52 -14.48
CA PRO A 147 20.75 -8.92 -13.79
C PRO A 147 19.58 -7.97 -14.06
N VAL A 148 19.82 -6.66 -14.16
CA VAL A 148 18.78 -5.65 -14.47
C VAL A 148 18.23 -5.86 -15.87
N PHE A 149 19.11 -6.03 -16.87
CA PHE A 149 18.69 -6.34 -18.24
C PHE A 149 17.94 -7.66 -18.33
N SER A 150 18.38 -8.69 -17.60
CA SER A 150 17.68 -9.98 -17.58
C SER A 150 16.27 -9.86 -17.01
N ALA A 151 16.09 -9.16 -15.88
CA ALA A 151 14.78 -8.94 -15.28
C ALA A 151 13.86 -8.15 -16.22
N LEU A 152 14.39 -7.12 -16.90
CA LEU A 152 13.65 -6.32 -17.87
C LEU A 152 13.25 -7.15 -19.10
N LEU A 153 14.15 -7.99 -19.61
CA LEU A 153 13.88 -8.90 -20.73
C LEU A 153 12.76 -9.89 -20.37
N PHE A 154 12.86 -10.58 -19.23
CA PHE A 154 11.83 -11.52 -18.77
C PHE A 154 10.47 -10.82 -18.57
N LEU A 155 10.48 -9.64 -17.95
CA LEU A 155 9.26 -8.85 -17.78
C LEU A 155 8.63 -8.50 -19.13
N THR A 156 9.44 -8.08 -20.11
CA THR A 156 8.96 -7.73 -21.45
C THR A 156 8.37 -8.94 -22.18
N VAL A 157 9.07 -10.08 -22.14
CA VAL A 157 8.60 -11.35 -22.76
C VAL A 157 7.31 -11.83 -22.11
N LEU A 158 7.20 -11.78 -20.78
CA LEU A 158 5.98 -12.17 -20.09
C LEU A 158 4.83 -11.27 -20.49
N VAL A 159 4.99 -9.95 -20.42
CA VAL A 159 3.94 -8.98 -20.77
C VAL A 159 3.51 -9.15 -22.23
N SER A 160 4.45 -9.29 -23.17
CA SER A 160 4.13 -9.43 -24.60
C SER A 160 3.43 -10.76 -24.91
N SER A 161 3.81 -11.85 -24.24
CA SER A 161 3.20 -13.18 -24.46
C SER A 161 1.73 -13.25 -24.06
N GLN A 162 1.29 -12.47 -23.07
CA GLN A 162 -0.05 -12.54 -22.48
C GLN A 162 -0.68 -11.14 -22.32
N PHE A 163 -0.37 -10.21 -23.21
CA PHE A 163 -0.78 -8.81 -23.09
C PHE A 163 -2.29 -8.63 -22.91
N GLN A 164 -3.10 -9.34 -23.70
CA GLN A 164 -4.57 -9.26 -23.63
C GLN A 164 -5.11 -9.71 -22.27
N THR A 165 -4.55 -10.78 -21.71
CA THR A 165 -4.92 -11.30 -20.38
C THR A 165 -4.62 -10.30 -19.29
N TYR A 166 -3.40 -9.72 -19.28
CA TYR A 166 -3.04 -8.71 -18.29
C TYR A 166 -3.86 -7.43 -18.46
N ALA A 167 -4.01 -6.94 -19.68
CA ALA A 167 -4.77 -5.72 -19.97
C ALA A 167 -6.23 -5.86 -19.54
N GLY A 168 -6.88 -7.00 -19.82
CA GLY A 168 -8.26 -7.27 -19.40
C GLY A 168 -8.41 -7.22 -17.88
N VAL A 169 -7.56 -7.95 -17.15
CA VAL A 169 -7.66 -8.08 -15.70
C VAL A 169 -7.35 -6.78 -14.98
N PHE A 170 -6.31 -6.05 -15.39
CA PHE A 170 -6.01 -4.75 -14.77
C PHE A 170 -6.99 -3.65 -15.17
N ARG A 171 -7.71 -3.78 -16.30
CA ARG A 171 -8.79 -2.88 -16.69
C ARG A 171 -10.06 -3.12 -15.87
N GLU A 172 -10.40 -4.39 -15.66
CA GLU A 172 -11.58 -4.82 -14.89
C GLU A 172 -11.37 -4.64 -13.38
N HIS A 173 -10.20 -5.02 -12.87
CA HIS A 173 -9.86 -4.97 -11.45
C HIS A 173 -8.71 -3.98 -11.20
N ARG A 174 -8.98 -2.69 -11.47
CA ARG A 174 -7.99 -1.60 -11.31
C ARG A 174 -7.37 -1.52 -9.92
N TYR A 175 -8.05 -2.02 -8.88
CA TYR A 175 -7.57 -2.02 -7.51
C TYR A 175 -6.35 -2.94 -7.30
N LEU A 176 -6.18 -4.00 -8.11
CA LEU A 176 -5.10 -4.98 -7.96
C LEU A 176 -3.71 -4.33 -8.02
N LYS A 177 -3.52 -3.34 -8.89
CA LYS A 177 -2.22 -2.64 -9.00
C LYS A 177 -1.84 -1.89 -7.72
N HIS A 178 -2.82 -1.47 -6.92
CA HIS A 178 -2.60 -0.79 -5.64
C HIS A 178 -2.33 -1.78 -4.49
N GLN A 179 -2.48 -3.08 -4.74
CA GLN A 179 -2.13 -4.16 -3.79
C GLN A 179 -0.74 -4.75 -4.02
N ALA A 180 -0.11 -4.49 -5.17
CA ALA A 180 1.20 -5.00 -5.50
C ALA A 180 2.30 -4.23 -4.76
N LEU A 181 2.88 -4.81 -3.71
CA LEU A 181 4.01 -4.24 -2.96
C LEU A 181 5.35 -4.75 -3.52
N PRO A 182 6.39 -3.91 -3.63
CA PRO A 182 6.45 -2.49 -3.28
C PRO A 182 6.00 -1.51 -4.39
N LEU A 183 5.50 -2.00 -5.53
CA LEU A 183 5.09 -1.16 -6.67
C LEU A 183 4.07 -0.07 -6.29
N SER A 184 3.07 -0.41 -5.48
CA SER A 184 2.03 0.52 -5.04
C SER A 184 2.63 1.68 -4.22
N ALA A 185 3.59 1.39 -3.33
CA ALA A 185 4.33 2.41 -2.58
C ALA A 185 5.16 3.32 -3.50
N LEU A 186 5.87 2.74 -4.48
CA LEU A 186 6.65 3.53 -5.44
C LEU A 186 5.76 4.45 -6.30
N THR A 187 4.64 3.93 -6.79
CA THR A 187 3.70 4.70 -7.62
C THR A 187 2.95 5.78 -6.82
N ALA A 188 2.59 5.50 -5.57
CA ALA A 188 2.03 6.49 -4.65
C ALA A 188 3.01 7.64 -4.38
N SER A 189 4.27 7.32 -4.04
CA SER A 189 5.33 8.29 -3.80
C SER A 189 5.63 9.14 -5.04
N ALA A 190 5.76 8.52 -6.21
CA ALA A 190 5.94 9.25 -7.47
C ALA A 190 4.75 10.17 -7.78
N GLY A 191 3.53 9.71 -7.51
CA GLY A 191 2.31 10.49 -7.65
C GLY A 191 2.26 11.71 -6.72
N LEU A 192 2.80 11.59 -5.51
CA LEU A 192 2.91 12.70 -4.56
C LEU A 192 3.95 13.72 -5.01
N VAL A 193 5.14 13.28 -5.42
CA VAL A 193 6.19 14.18 -5.95
C VAL A 193 5.66 14.98 -7.15
N LYS A 194 4.89 14.32 -8.04
CA LYS A 194 4.24 15.00 -9.17
C LYS A 194 3.21 16.04 -8.73
N LEU A 195 2.52 15.84 -7.59
CA LEU A 195 1.59 16.82 -7.04
C LEU A 195 2.34 18.04 -6.52
N ASN A 196 3.42 17.83 -5.77
CA ASN A 196 4.20 18.92 -5.20
C ASN A 196 4.88 19.76 -6.29
N ASN A 197 5.20 19.13 -7.43
CA ASN A 197 5.73 19.81 -8.61
C ASN A 197 4.64 20.35 -9.56
N ALA A 198 3.36 20.18 -9.24
CA ALA A 198 2.30 20.81 -10.02
C ALA A 198 2.42 22.32 -9.88
N GLN A 199 2.22 23.05 -11.00
CA GLN A 199 2.27 24.50 -10.98
C GLN A 199 1.28 25.04 -9.94
N ALA A 200 1.70 26.08 -9.22
CA ALA A 200 0.84 26.79 -8.29
C ALA A 200 -0.45 27.18 -9.01
N ILE A 201 -1.58 26.65 -8.53
CA ILE A 201 -2.89 26.99 -9.09
C ILE A 201 -3.12 28.46 -8.77
N THR A 202 -3.16 29.31 -9.79
CA THR A 202 -3.52 30.71 -9.62
C THR A 202 -4.96 30.76 -9.11
N PHE A 203 -5.16 31.35 -7.93
CA PHE A 203 -6.49 31.53 -7.36
C PHE A 203 -7.35 32.36 -8.31
N THR A 204 -8.39 31.74 -8.89
CA THR A 204 -9.39 32.44 -9.69
C THR A 204 -10.58 32.79 -8.78
N PRO A 205 -10.87 34.08 -8.56
CA PRO A 205 -12.02 34.46 -7.75
C PRO A 205 -13.32 34.00 -8.42
N PHE A 206 -14.19 33.37 -7.64
CA PHE A 206 -15.52 32.93 -8.08
C PHE A 206 -16.59 33.82 -7.44
N ALA A 207 -17.64 34.16 -8.19
CA ALA A 207 -18.78 34.98 -7.72
C ALA A 207 -18.40 36.36 -7.12
N ALA A 208 -17.50 37.09 -7.79
CA ALA A 208 -17.04 38.42 -7.34
C ALA A 208 -18.15 39.49 -7.32
N ASP A 209 -19.27 39.24 -7.99
CA ASP A 209 -20.46 40.09 -8.05
C ASP A 209 -21.53 39.74 -7.00
N ALA A 210 -21.29 38.71 -6.17
CA ALA A 210 -22.23 38.27 -5.15
C ALA A 210 -22.50 39.38 -4.12
N LYS A 211 -23.76 39.81 -4.02
CA LYS A 211 -24.22 40.83 -3.06
C LYS A 211 -25.35 40.28 -2.22
N GLN A 212 -25.28 40.49 -0.91
CA GLN A 212 -26.37 40.13 -0.01
C GLN A 212 -27.51 41.15 -0.15
N GLN A 213 -28.67 40.70 -0.62
CA GLN A 213 -29.88 41.51 -0.61
C GLN A 213 -30.52 41.46 0.78
N LEU A 214 -30.27 42.49 1.59
CA LEU A 214 -30.86 42.66 2.91
C LEU A 214 -32.09 43.55 2.83
N THR A 215 -33.25 43.05 3.25
CA THR A 215 -34.43 43.89 3.48
C THR A 215 -34.20 44.71 4.76
N ARG A 216 -34.41 46.02 4.73
CA ARG A 216 -34.34 46.86 5.94
C ARG A 216 -35.36 46.36 6.97
N GLY A 217 -34.90 46.13 8.20
CA GLY A 217 -35.73 45.62 9.29
C GLY A 217 -35.93 44.09 9.33
N ALA A 218 -35.31 43.31 8.42
CA ALA A 218 -35.39 41.85 8.49
C ALA A 218 -34.61 41.31 9.71
N LYS A 219 -35.15 40.25 10.32
CA LYS A 219 -34.47 39.54 11.41
C LYS A 219 -33.13 38.94 10.92
N PRO A 220 -32.04 39.04 11.72
CA PRO A 220 -30.77 38.40 11.38
C PRO A 220 -30.92 36.89 11.15
N ARG A 221 -30.23 36.35 10.15
CA ARG A 221 -30.22 34.90 9.84
C ARG A 221 -28.95 34.28 10.41
N LEU A 222 -29.10 33.33 11.33
CA LEU A 222 -28.01 32.47 11.81
C LEU A 222 -28.10 31.11 11.11
N ILE A 223 -27.02 30.71 10.43
CA ILE A 223 -26.91 29.41 9.78
C ILE A 223 -25.77 28.65 10.46
N ILE A 224 -26.06 27.43 10.89
CA ILE A 224 -25.07 26.51 11.46
C ILE A 224 -24.93 25.35 10.49
N MET A 225 -23.74 25.18 9.92
CA MET A 225 -23.40 24.03 9.07
C MET A 225 -22.59 23.03 9.89
N VAL A 226 -23.12 21.82 10.06
CA VAL A 226 -22.43 20.72 10.71
C VAL A 226 -21.86 19.82 9.63
N LEU A 227 -20.53 19.79 9.49
CA LEU A 227 -19.84 18.88 8.58
C LEU A 227 -19.55 17.57 9.33
N GLY A 228 -20.22 16.50 8.94
CA GLY A 228 -19.94 15.17 9.47
C GLY A 228 -18.63 14.62 8.90
N GLU A 229 -17.95 13.76 9.67
CA GLU A 229 -16.68 13.16 9.27
C GLU A 229 -16.89 11.80 8.59
N THR A 230 -17.21 10.75 9.36
CA THR A 230 -17.34 9.37 8.86
C THR A 230 -18.74 8.76 9.11
N VAL A 231 -19.74 9.60 9.33
CA VAL A 231 -21.11 9.14 9.59
C VAL A 231 -21.72 8.55 8.31
N ARG A 232 -22.17 7.29 8.38
CA ARG A 232 -22.82 6.62 7.26
C ARG A 232 -24.34 6.65 7.38
N ALA A 233 -25.01 6.96 6.27
CA ALA A 233 -26.46 7.07 6.21
C ALA A 233 -27.20 5.77 6.59
N ASP A 234 -26.63 4.61 6.25
CA ASP A 234 -27.22 3.29 6.55
C ASP A 234 -27.20 2.92 8.04
N HIS A 235 -26.41 3.61 8.87
CA HIS A 235 -26.32 3.41 10.32
C HIS A 235 -27.02 4.50 11.14
N LEU A 236 -27.80 5.37 10.49
CA LEU A 236 -28.60 6.40 11.15
C LEU A 236 -29.99 5.84 11.50
N GLY A 237 -30.37 5.91 12.78
CA GLY A 237 -31.71 5.48 13.24
C GLY A 237 -32.85 6.21 12.54
N ILE A 238 -32.69 7.51 12.26
CA ILE A 238 -33.63 8.33 11.48
C ILE A 238 -33.80 7.86 10.02
N ASN A 239 -32.89 7.03 9.52
CA ASN A 239 -32.97 6.39 8.20
C ASN A 239 -33.50 4.95 8.27
N GLY A 240 -33.97 4.48 9.42
CA GLY A 240 -34.52 3.13 9.59
C GLY A 240 -33.50 2.08 10.00
N TYR A 241 -32.31 2.47 10.49
CA TYR A 241 -31.35 1.52 11.06
C TYR A 241 -31.95 0.80 12.27
N SER A 242 -31.65 -0.49 12.41
CA SER A 242 -32.26 -1.37 13.43
C SER A 242 -31.97 -0.94 14.87
N ARG A 243 -30.88 -0.19 15.10
CA ARG A 243 -30.56 0.42 16.39
C ARG A 243 -30.89 1.91 16.37
N ASN A 244 -31.49 2.41 17.44
CA ASN A 244 -31.78 3.83 17.58
C ASN A 244 -30.51 4.65 17.90
N THR A 245 -29.73 4.98 16.86
CA THR A 245 -28.47 5.75 16.97
C THR A 245 -28.69 7.27 17.01
N THR A 246 -29.90 7.75 16.69
CA THR A 246 -30.25 9.17 16.63
C THR A 246 -31.48 9.53 17.47
N PRO A 247 -31.55 9.12 18.76
CA PRO A 247 -32.78 9.26 19.57
C PRO A 247 -33.16 10.73 19.80
N LYS A 248 -32.17 11.61 20.01
CA LYS A 248 -32.40 13.04 20.24
C LYS A 248 -32.89 13.78 19.01
N LEU A 249 -32.44 13.36 17.82
CA LEU A 249 -32.87 13.94 16.55
C LEU A 249 -34.30 13.50 16.20
N ALA A 250 -34.61 12.23 16.41
CA ALA A 250 -35.96 11.70 16.21
C ALA A 250 -37.03 12.36 17.10
N GLN A 251 -36.63 12.95 18.23
CA GLN A 251 -37.53 13.65 19.15
C GLN A 251 -37.72 15.15 18.83
N ARG A 252 -36.93 15.72 17.92
CA ARG A 252 -36.98 17.16 17.61
C ARG A 252 -37.83 17.43 16.37
N GLU A 253 -39.05 17.91 16.56
CA GLU A 253 -39.88 18.43 15.47
C GLU A 253 -39.85 19.97 15.43
N PRO A 254 -39.80 20.61 14.24
CA PRO A 254 -39.69 20.00 12.90
C PRO A 254 -38.23 19.68 12.50
N HIS A 255 -37.98 18.49 11.97
CA HIS A 255 -36.71 18.15 11.31
C HIS A 255 -36.95 17.55 9.91
N ARG A 256 -36.03 17.81 8.97
CA ARG A 256 -36.09 17.26 7.61
C ARG A 256 -34.94 16.29 7.41
N ASN A 257 -35.26 15.08 6.95
CA ASN A 257 -34.30 14.02 6.71
C ASN A 257 -34.17 13.71 5.20
N TRP A 258 -32.96 13.38 4.76
CA TRP A 258 -32.64 13.00 3.38
C TRP A 258 -31.95 11.62 3.36
N PRO A 259 -32.72 10.53 3.37
CA PRO A 259 -32.18 9.17 3.55
C PRO A 259 -31.33 8.67 2.38
N SER A 260 -31.46 9.26 1.19
CA SER A 260 -30.74 8.91 -0.03
C SER A 260 -29.53 9.79 -0.33
N ALA A 261 -29.12 10.66 0.60
CA ALA A 261 -27.87 11.40 0.50
C ALA A 261 -26.68 10.50 0.85
N SER A 262 -26.41 9.50 0.02
CA SER A 262 -25.25 8.61 0.12
C SER A 262 -24.21 8.99 -0.94
N TYR A 263 -22.97 9.18 -0.50
CA TYR A 263 -21.77 9.23 -1.34
C TYR A 263 -21.42 7.84 -1.87
#